data_AF-A0A0S7WIE3-F1
#
_entry.id   AF-A0A0S7WIE3-F1
#
_cell.length_a   1.000
_cell.length_b   1.000
_cell.length_c   1.000
_cell.angle_alpha   90.00
_cell.angle_beta   90.00
_cell.angle_gamma   90.00
#
_symmetry.space_group_name_H-M   'P 1'
#
loop_
_entity.id
_entity.type
_entity.pdbx_description
1 polymer ?
#
loop_
_entity_poly.entity_id
_entity_poly.type
_entity_poly.pdbx_seq_one_letter_code
_entity_poly.pdbx_strand_id
1 'polypeptide(L)'
;MSVSLIGSERVLSQPAGFECQTRYETCQSLYKDKRFSESAALLVRTLQLHPECENGEMHLLLGRCYLSLSKMDEAEEEFRVVTLSFPSTKPAASALEELFLLRQREEKTTSSDSLALQAQVFLDSSSLISQEIEQPLVSNIFFETDIRQVLTDISQQTGIPIIADNTVQGLVTYEAVDVPLEEALVAVLAPLGYSYRWTGTYYLVGTASPDYPSFLALSETRVYKPNYLKAEEIKDLLSSFYGPYINLNKGTNTMTVTGSP
;
A
#
# COMPACT_ATOMS: atom_id res chain seq x y z
N MET A 1 -24.31 3.21 -63.95
CA MET A 1 -23.35 4.06 -63.22
C MET A 1 -23.26 3.54 -61.81
N SER A 2 -22.11 2.99 -61.51
CA SER A 2 -21.67 2.40 -60.26
C SER A 2 -21.48 3.49 -59.21
N VAL A 3 -22.03 3.30 -58.01
CA VAL A 3 -21.56 4.04 -56.82
C VAL A 3 -21.36 3.01 -55.71
N SER A 4 -20.12 2.98 -55.24
CA SER A 4 -19.50 2.00 -54.38
C SER A 4 -20.18 1.84 -53.02
N LEU A 5 -20.34 0.58 -52.60
CA LEU A 5 -20.44 0.18 -51.20
C LEU A 5 -19.10 0.45 -50.53
N ILE A 6 -19.01 1.51 -49.73
CA ILE A 6 -17.90 1.68 -48.79
C ILE A 6 -18.30 0.93 -47.52
N GLY A 7 -17.60 -0.17 -47.27
CA GLY A 7 -17.72 -0.95 -46.06
C GLY A 7 -17.42 -0.09 -44.84
N SER A 8 -18.44 0.17 -44.03
CA SER A 8 -18.22 0.45 -42.62
C SER A 8 -17.96 -0.91 -41.98
N GLU A 9 -16.67 -1.24 -41.78
CA GLU A 9 -16.27 -2.28 -40.85
C GLU A 9 -16.92 -1.98 -39.51
N ARG A 10 -18.00 -2.72 -39.20
CA ARG A 10 -18.41 -2.90 -37.81
C ARG A 10 -17.23 -3.60 -37.15
N VAL A 11 -16.41 -2.81 -36.45
CA VAL A 11 -15.55 -3.32 -35.38
C VAL A 11 -16.52 -3.96 -34.40
N LEU A 12 -16.71 -5.27 -34.55
CA LEU A 12 -17.36 -6.11 -33.57
C LEU A 12 -16.48 -5.98 -32.32
N SER A 13 -16.89 -5.14 -31.38
CA SER A 13 -16.31 -5.09 -30.04
C SER A 13 -16.37 -6.52 -29.51
N GLN A 14 -15.23 -7.20 -29.49
CA GLN A 14 -15.13 -8.52 -28.88
C GLN A 14 -15.59 -8.37 -27.43
N PRO A 15 -16.37 -9.32 -26.90
CA PRO A 15 -16.80 -9.25 -25.51
C PRO A 15 -15.54 -9.13 -24.64
N ALA A 16 -15.50 -8.20 -23.68
CA ALA A 16 -14.33 -7.90 -22.85
C ALA A 16 -13.62 -9.17 -22.32
N GLY A 17 -14.37 -10.24 -22.04
CA GLY A 17 -13.84 -11.54 -21.65
C GLY A 17 -12.91 -12.23 -22.67
N PHE A 18 -13.11 -12.05 -23.98
CA PHE A 18 -12.22 -12.63 -25.01
C PHE A 18 -10.87 -11.89 -25.06
N GLU A 19 -10.89 -10.57 -24.87
CA GLU A 19 -9.66 -9.77 -24.84
C GLU A 19 -8.83 -10.07 -23.58
N CYS A 20 -9.48 -10.22 -22.43
CA CYS A 20 -8.84 -10.61 -21.18
C CYS A 20 -8.25 -12.03 -21.24
N GLN A 21 -8.95 -12.98 -21.85
CA GLN A 21 -8.45 -14.34 -22.05
C GLN A 21 -7.20 -14.35 -22.94
N THR A 22 -7.23 -13.63 -24.06
CA THR A 22 -6.10 -13.53 -25.00
C THR A 22 -4.87 -12.90 -24.33
N ARG A 23 -5.09 -11.85 -23.52
CA ARG A 23 -4.01 -11.20 -22.74
C ARG A 23 -3.46 -12.12 -21.66
N TYR A 24 -4.32 -12.87 -20.96
CA TYR A 24 -3.88 -13.86 -19.98
C TYR A 24 -3.02 -14.97 -20.59
N GLU A 25 -3.43 -15.51 -21.76
CA GLU A 25 -2.64 -16.50 -22.50
C GLU A 25 -1.26 -15.94 -22.92
N THR A 26 -1.22 -14.67 -23.30
CA THR A 26 0.04 -13.96 -23.60
C THR A 26 0.94 -13.90 -22.36
N CYS A 27 0.39 -13.56 -21.19
CA CYS A 27 1.12 -13.57 -19.92
C CYS A 27 1.65 -14.97 -19.59
N GLN A 28 0.87 -16.02 -19.82
CA GLN A 28 1.33 -17.40 -19.62
C GLN A 28 2.50 -17.76 -20.55
N SER A 29 2.49 -17.29 -21.80
CA SER A 29 3.63 -17.48 -22.72
C SER A 29 4.87 -16.76 -22.20
N LEU A 30 4.74 -15.49 -21.80
CA LEU A 30 5.84 -14.71 -21.24
C LEU A 30 6.44 -15.34 -19.98
N TYR A 31 5.59 -15.89 -19.12
CA TYR A 31 6.02 -16.62 -17.92
C TYR A 31 6.85 -17.87 -18.29
N LYS A 32 6.40 -18.65 -19.29
CA LYS A 32 7.15 -19.83 -19.78
C LYS A 32 8.50 -19.43 -20.39
N ASP A 33 8.55 -18.27 -21.04
CA ASP A 33 9.78 -17.70 -21.60
C ASP A 33 10.70 -17.07 -20.53
N LYS A 34 10.36 -17.19 -19.24
CA LYS A 34 11.06 -16.59 -18.09
C LYS A 34 11.12 -15.06 -18.11
N ARG A 35 10.26 -14.41 -18.90
CA ARG A 35 10.11 -12.96 -18.98
C ARG A 35 9.14 -12.48 -17.90
N PHE A 36 9.50 -12.75 -16.64
CA PHE A 36 8.62 -12.57 -15.48
C PHE A 36 8.21 -11.11 -15.25
N SER A 37 9.13 -10.16 -15.48
CA SER A 37 8.86 -8.72 -15.34
C SER A 37 7.83 -8.24 -16.35
N GLU A 38 7.94 -8.65 -17.61
CA GLU A 38 7.01 -8.28 -18.68
C GLU A 38 5.65 -8.95 -18.50
N SER A 39 5.64 -10.21 -18.07
CA SER A 39 4.42 -10.93 -17.69
C SER A 39 3.68 -10.22 -16.56
N ALA A 40 4.40 -9.86 -15.49
CA ALA A 40 3.81 -9.15 -14.35
C ALA A 40 3.25 -7.77 -14.74
N ALA A 41 4.01 -6.99 -15.51
CA ALA A 41 3.57 -5.66 -15.97
C ALA A 41 2.31 -5.75 -16.85
N LEU A 42 2.23 -6.75 -17.74
CA LEU A 42 1.05 -6.97 -18.58
C LEU A 42 -0.18 -7.41 -17.77
N LEU A 43 0.00 -8.26 -16.75
CA LEU A 43 -1.06 -8.68 -15.84
C LEU A 43 -1.61 -7.49 -15.04
N VAL A 44 -0.74 -6.70 -14.41
CA VAL A 44 -1.15 -5.51 -13.64
C VAL A 44 -1.90 -4.53 -14.52
N ARG A 45 -1.39 -4.24 -15.72
CA ARG A 45 -2.07 -3.35 -16.68
C ARG A 45 -3.42 -3.90 -17.12
N THR A 46 -3.55 -5.22 -17.29
CA THR A 46 -4.80 -5.85 -17.69
C THR A 46 -5.85 -5.74 -16.58
N LEU A 47 -5.48 -5.99 -15.33
CA LEU A 47 -6.37 -5.86 -14.17
C LEU A 47 -6.80 -4.40 -13.92
N GLN A 48 -5.91 -3.43 -14.17
CA GLN A 48 -6.24 -2.00 -14.07
C GLN A 48 -7.23 -1.52 -15.14
N LEU A 49 -7.08 -1.99 -16.38
CA LEU A 49 -7.92 -1.57 -17.50
C LEU A 49 -9.27 -2.30 -17.54
N HIS A 50 -9.33 -3.52 -17.02
CA HIS A 50 -10.51 -4.38 -17.04
C HIS A 50 -10.73 -5.08 -15.69
N PRO A 51 -11.19 -4.36 -14.65
CA PRO A 51 -11.50 -4.96 -13.34
C PRO A 51 -12.57 -6.06 -13.43
N GLU A 52 -13.45 -6.01 -14.44
CA GLU A 52 -14.47 -7.04 -14.69
C GLU A 52 -13.91 -8.42 -15.05
N CYS A 53 -12.63 -8.48 -15.42
CA CYS A 53 -11.93 -9.70 -15.79
C CYS A 53 -11.10 -10.31 -14.66
N GLU A 54 -11.16 -9.72 -13.45
CA GLU A 54 -10.42 -10.20 -12.29
C GLU A 54 -10.77 -11.67 -11.99
N ASN A 55 -9.75 -12.52 -11.94
CA ASN A 55 -9.91 -13.92 -11.58
C ASN A 55 -8.71 -14.42 -10.75
N GLY A 56 -8.93 -15.49 -9.98
CA GLY A 56 -7.90 -16.07 -9.13
C GLY A 56 -6.67 -16.61 -9.89
N GLU A 57 -6.81 -16.98 -11.17
CA GLU A 57 -5.70 -17.50 -11.98
C GLU A 57 -4.71 -16.40 -12.42
N MET A 58 -5.21 -15.17 -12.62
CA MET A 58 -4.38 -14.00 -12.95
C MET A 58 -3.53 -13.58 -11.75
N HIS A 59 -4.15 -13.46 -10.57
CA HIS A 59 -3.44 -13.15 -9.32
C HIS A 59 -2.45 -14.27 -8.94
N LEU A 60 -2.81 -15.54 -9.16
CA LEU A 60 -1.88 -16.66 -8.94
C LEU A 60 -0.66 -16.59 -9.87
N LEU A 61 -0.86 -16.28 -11.16
CA LEU A 61 0.25 -16.12 -12.11
C LEU A 61 1.11 -14.90 -11.76
N LEU A 62 0.48 -13.81 -11.31
CA LEU A 62 1.18 -12.59 -10.89
C LEU A 62 2.05 -12.84 -9.65
N GLY A 63 1.51 -13.49 -8.61
CA GLY A 63 2.28 -13.89 -7.43
C GLY A 63 3.46 -14.81 -7.78
N ARG A 64 3.30 -15.73 -8.73
CA ARG A 64 4.41 -16.57 -9.24
C ARG A 64 5.46 -15.77 -10.02
N CYS A 65 5.05 -14.75 -10.78
CA CYS A 65 5.98 -13.83 -11.43
C CYS A 65 6.81 -13.10 -10.37
N TYR A 66 6.18 -12.60 -9.29
CA TYR A 66 6.86 -11.92 -8.21
C TYR A 66 7.80 -12.82 -7.42
N LEU A 67 7.43 -14.07 -7.12
CA LEU A 67 8.34 -15.06 -6.54
C LEU A 67 9.60 -15.25 -7.42
N SER A 68 9.42 -15.33 -8.74
CA SER A 68 10.53 -15.49 -9.69
C SER A 68 11.42 -14.25 -9.80
N LEU A 69 10.91 -13.09 -9.36
CA LEU A 69 11.63 -11.81 -9.29
C LEU A 69 12.19 -11.51 -7.90
N SER A 70 12.14 -12.47 -6.96
CA SER A 70 12.54 -12.29 -5.55
C SER A 70 11.74 -11.20 -4.81
N LYS A 71 10.56 -10.85 -5.32
CA LYS A 71 9.62 -9.89 -4.74
C LYS A 71 8.64 -10.64 -3.82
N MET A 72 9.15 -11.07 -2.67
CA MET A 72 8.43 -11.97 -1.75
C MET A 72 7.18 -11.32 -1.15
N ASP A 73 7.24 -10.02 -0.84
CA ASP A 73 6.14 -9.31 -0.20
C ASP A 73 4.99 -9.06 -1.19
N GLU A 74 5.30 -8.64 -2.43
CA GLU A 74 4.29 -8.52 -3.49
C GLU A 74 3.70 -9.88 -3.87
N ALA A 75 4.51 -10.95 -3.87
CA ALA A 75 3.99 -12.30 -4.10
C ALA A 75 2.99 -12.74 -3.02
N GLU A 76 3.28 -12.45 -1.76
CA GLU A 76 2.41 -12.78 -0.62
C GLU A 76 1.05 -12.10 -0.75
N GLU A 77 1.03 -10.80 -1.08
CA GLU A 77 -0.21 -10.05 -1.22
C GLU A 77 -1.11 -10.63 -2.33
N GLU A 78 -0.52 -10.94 -3.49
CA GLU A 78 -1.27 -11.53 -4.60
C GLU A 78 -1.85 -12.91 -4.24
N PHE A 79 -1.11 -13.76 -3.52
CA PHE A 79 -1.64 -15.05 -3.09
C PHE A 79 -2.70 -14.94 -1.98
N ARG A 80 -2.62 -13.91 -1.12
CA ARG A 80 -3.67 -13.59 -0.15
C ARG A 80 -4.96 -13.20 -0.86
N VAL A 81 -4.89 -12.37 -1.89
CA VAL A 81 -6.06 -12.00 -2.72
C VAL A 81 -6.72 -13.25 -3.29
N VAL A 82 -5.96 -14.21 -3.83
CA VAL A 82 -6.55 -15.46 -4.36
C VAL A 82 -7.26 -16.27 -3.28
N THR A 83 -6.65 -16.37 -2.09
CA THR A 83 -7.22 -17.17 -0.99
C THR A 83 -8.49 -16.53 -0.41
N LEU A 84 -8.54 -15.20 -0.34
CA LEU A 84 -9.64 -14.45 0.24
C LEU A 84 -10.81 -14.25 -0.75
N SER A 85 -10.49 -13.87 -1.99
CA SER A 85 -11.48 -13.47 -2.99
C SER A 85 -11.86 -14.60 -3.94
N PHE A 86 -11.00 -15.61 -4.13
CA PHE A 86 -11.22 -16.72 -5.07
C PHE A 86 -11.01 -18.11 -4.44
N PRO A 87 -11.80 -18.52 -3.42
CA PRO A 87 -11.58 -19.76 -2.66
C PRO A 87 -11.64 -21.06 -3.48
N SER A 88 -12.23 -21.01 -4.69
CA SER A 88 -12.27 -22.14 -5.62
C SER A 88 -10.92 -22.43 -6.29
N THR A 89 -9.97 -21.50 -6.21
CA THR A 89 -8.64 -21.59 -6.84
C THR A 89 -7.68 -22.37 -5.94
N LYS A 90 -7.79 -23.71 -6.00
CA LYS A 90 -7.03 -24.66 -5.17
C LYS A 90 -5.50 -24.45 -5.10
N PRO A 91 -4.79 -23.98 -6.16
CA PRO A 91 -3.33 -23.83 -6.10
C PRO A 91 -2.80 -22.72 -5.17
N ALA A 92 -3.64 -21.81 -4.69
CA ALA A 92 -3.19 -20.62 -3.96
C ALA A 92 -2.69 -20.90 -2.54
N ALA A 93 -3.37 -21.80 -1.81
CA ALA A 93 -2.94 -22.20 -0.48
C ALA A 93 -1.55 -22.88 -0.50
N SER A 94 -1.30 -23.72 -1.53
CA SER A 94 0.00 -24.35 -1.73
C SER A 94 1.10 -23.35 -2.11
N ALA A 95 0.76 -22.28 -2.85
CA ALA A 95 1.72 -21.24 -3.21
C ALA A 95 2.15 -20.38 -1.98
N LEU A 96 1.22 -20.10 -1.07
CA LEU A 96 1.55 -19.46 0.22
C LEU A 96 2.40 -20.35 1.12
N GLU A 97 2.12 -21.65 1.15
CA GLU A 97 2.92 -22.62 1.90
C GLU A 97 4.35 -22.69 1.34
N GLU A 98 4.51 -22.70 0.00
CA GLU A 98 5.81 -22.64 -0.67
C GLU A 98 6.56 -21.34 -0.33
N LEU A 99 5.88 -20.19 -0.34
CA LEU A 99 6.46 -18.90 0.04
C LEU A 99 6.94 -18.89 1.51
N PHE A 100 6.15 -19.44 2.44
CA PHE A 100 6.52 -19.52 3.85
C PHE A 100 7.75 -20.42 4.06
N LEU A 101 7.82 -21.56 3.37
CA LEU A 101 8.98 -22.45 3.40
C LEU A 101 10.24 -21.79 2.80
N LEU A 102 10.08 -20.96 1.77
CA LEU A 102 11.17 -20.18 1.19
C LEU A 102 11.70 -19.11 2.16
N ARG A 103 10.83 -18.33 2.81
CA ARG A 103 11.25 -17.37 3.86
C ARG A 103 12.03 -18.06 4.99
N GLN A 104 11.54 -19.20 5.48
CA GLN A 104 12.24 -19.93 6.55
C GLN A 104 13.61 -20.47 6.11
N ARG A 105 13.78 -20.77 4.82
CA ARG A 105 15.07 -21.19 4.25
C ARG A 105 16.05 -20.03 4.16
N GLU A 106 15.60 -18.84 3.77
CA GLU A 106 16.43 -17.63 3.75
C GLU A 106 16.87 -17.25 5.16
N GLU A 107 15.97 -17.27 6.15
CA GLU A 107 16.30 -17.01 7.56
C GLU A 107 17.35 -17.99 8.13
N LYS A 108 17.26 -19.29 7.77
CA LYS A 108 18.25 -20.30 8.18
C LYS A 108 19.61 -20.10 7.52
N THR A 109 19.65 -19.54 6.31
CA THR A 109 20.90 -19.27 5.60
C THR A 109 21.58 -18.02 6.17
N THR A 110 20.80 -17.04 6.61
CA THR A 110 21.28 -15.83 7.30
C THR A 110 21.75 -16.11 8.74
N SER A 111 21.26 -17.19 9.39
CA SER A 111 21.60 -17.55 10.77
C SER A 111 23.01 -18.11 10.98
N SER A 112 23.74 -18.58 9.96
CA SER A 112 25.12 -19.09 10.15
C SER A 112 26.18 -18.00 10.17
N ASP A 113 25.89 -16.85 9.55
CA ASP A 113 26.88 -15.77 9.33
C ASP A 113 26.69 -14.58 10.29
N SER A 114 25.77 -14.71 11.26
CA SER A 114 25.08 -13.55 11.84
C SER A 114 25.77 -12.86 13.02
N LEU A 115 26.76 -13.45 13.72
CA LEU A 115 27.32 -12.76 14.90
C LEU A 115 28.29 -11.61 14.55
N ALA A 116 28.92 -11.64 13.38
CA ALA A 116 29.77 -10.55 12.91
C ALA A 116 28.98 -9.51 12.09
N LEU A 117 27.93 -9.93 11.40
CA LEU A 117 27.11 -9.06 10.56
C LEU A 117 26.02 -8.31 11.34
N GLN A 118 25.53 -8.83 12.47
CA GLN A 118 24.45 -8.19 13.25
C GLN A 118 24.85 -6.83 13.86
N ALA A 119 26.14 -6.59 14.14
CA ALA A 119 26.60 -5.28 14.58
C ALA A 119 26.69 -4.25 13.43
N GLN A 120 26.87 -4.72 12.20
CA GLN A 120 26.93 -3.87 11.00
C GLN A 120 25.53 -3.65 10.40
N VAL A 121 24.71 -4.70 10.34
CA VAL A 121 23.34 -4.67 9.78
C VAL A 121 22.36 -3.90 10.68
N PHE A 122 22.55 -3.82 12.00
CA PHE A 122 21.70 -2.96 12.82
C PHE A 122 21.88 -1.47 12.47
N LEU A 123 23.10 -1.07 12.05
CA LEU A 123 23.37 0.28 11.54
C LEU A 123 22.89 0.47 10.10
N ASP A 124 22.87 -0.58 9.27
CA ASP A 124 22.36 -0.52 7.89
C ASP A 124 20.82 -0.73 7.79
N SER A 125 20.19 -1.43 8.73
CA SER A 125 18.76 -1.81 8.66
C SER A 125 17.80 -0.67 9.03
N SER A 126 18.29 0.38 9.68
CA SER A 126 17.57 1.66 9.74
C SER A 126 17.57 2.39 8.38
N SER A 127 18.39 1.96 7.41
CA SER A 127 18.50 2.59 6.08
C SER A 127 17.78 1.84 4.96
N LEU A 128 17.21 0.65 5.18
CA LEU A 128 16.71 -0.23 4.10
C LEU A 128 15.18 -0.43 4.04
N ILE A 129 14.39 0.48 4.64
CA ILE A 129 12.94 0.62 4.31
C ILE A 129 12.66 1.97 3.62
N SER A 130 13.68 2.60 3.05
CA SER A 130 13.47 3.66 2.08
C SER A 130 13.89 3.10 0.74
N GLN A 131 12.95 2.46 0.04
CA GLN A 131 12.91 2.72 -1.39
C GLN A 131 12.65 4.22 -1.46
N GLU A 132 13.73 5.02 -1.55
CA GLU A 132 13.66 6.46 -1.77
C GLU A 132 12.86 6.63 -3.05
N ILE A 133 11.54 6.75 -2.91
CA ILE A 133 10.78 7.61 -3.79
C ILE A 133 11.52 8.93 -3.62
N GLU A 134 12.27 9.36 -4.64
CA GLU A 134 12.91 10.68 -4.62
C GLU A 134 11.83 11.70 -4.33
N GLN A 135 11.70 12.08 -3.06
CA GLN A 135 10.69 13.02 -2.62
C GLN A 135 11.18 14.40 -3.03
N PRO A 136 10.32 15.25 -3.57
CA PRO A 136 10.70 16.63 -3.83
C PRO A 136 11.11 17.29 -2.51
N LEU A 137 12.20 18.05 -2.57
CA LEU A 137 12.77 18.72 -1.42
C LEU A 137 12.06 20.05 -1.16
N VAL A 138 11.87 20.34 0.12
CA VAL A 138 11.30 21.57 0.65
C VAL A 138 12.43 22.41 1.24
N SER A 139 12.49 23.66 0.81
CA SER A 139 13.54 24.62 1.17
C SER A 139 12.88 25.99 1.31
N ASN A 140 12.39 26.29 2.52
CA ASN A 140 11.64 27.50 2.81
C ASN A 140 11.69 27.83 4.31
N ILE A 141 11.42 29.09 4.66
CA ILE A 141 11.36 29.58 6.03
C ILE A 141 9.95 30.09 6.30
N PHE A 142 9.28 29.44 7.23
CA PHE A 142 7.97 29.82 7.75
C PHE A 142 8.15 30.40 9.14
N PHE A 143 7.63 31.60 9.38
CA PHE A 143 7.68 32.25 10.69
C PHE A 143 6.28 32.75 11.04
N GLU A 144 5.70 32.21 12.12
CA GLU A 144 4.33 32.48 12.55
C GLU A 144 3.31 32.46 11.40
N THR A 145 3.48 31.50 10.48
CA THR A 145 2.69 31.41 9.25
C THR A 145 1.51 30.48 9.45
N ASP A 146 0.34 30.83 8.88
CA ASP A 146 -0.85 29.96 8.93
C ASP A 146 -0.54 28.60 8.27
N ILE A 147 -0.86 27.50 8.95
CA ILE A 147 -0.57 26.14 8.47
C ILE A 147 -1.14 25.90 7.06
N ARG A 148 -2.30 26.46 6.71
CA ARG A 148 -2.87 26.30 5.37
C ARG A 148 -2.05 27.02 4.30
N GLN A 149 -1.45 28.15 4.66
CA GLN A 149 -0.49 28.84 3.79
C GLN A 149 0.77 28.01 3.63
N VAL A 150 1.33 27.48 4.73
CA VAL A 150 2.50 26.59 4.70
C VAL A 150 2.27 25.38 3.77
N LEU A 151 1.14 24.69 3.92
CA LEU A 151 0.79 23.55 3.06
C LEU A 151 0.60 23.96 1.59
N THR A 152 0.05 25.15 1.34
CA THR A 152 -0.10 25.69 -0.02
C THR A 152 1.26 25.97 -0.65
N ASP A 153 2.18 26.58 0.09
CA ASP A 153 3.52 26.91 -0.39
C ASP A 153 4.34 25.64 -0.67
N ILE A 154 4.27 24.66 0.23
CA ILE A 154 4.88 23.33 0.03
C ILE A 154 4.30 22.65 -1.20
N SER A 155 2.97 22.70 -1.38
CA SER A 155 2.29 22.11 -2.53
C SER A 155 2.74 22.75 -3.85
N GLN A 156 2.89 24.07 -3.88
CA GLN A 156 3.39 24.80 -5.05
C GLN A 156 4.86 24.51 -5.34
N GLN A 157 5.71 24.45 -4.31
CA GLN A 157 7.13 24.14 -4.45
C GLN A 157 7.37 22.73 -4.99
N THR A 158 6.65 21.75 -4.45
CA THR A 158 6.85 20.33 -4.78
C THR A 158 6.06 19.88 -6.01
N GLY A 159 5.05 20.65 -6.42
CA GLY A 159 4.11 20.27 -7.47
C GLY A 159 3.14 19.16 -7.05
N ILE A 160 3.15 18.75 -5.78
CA ILE A 160 2.26 17.71 -5.26
C ILE A 160 1.07 18.38 -4.56
N PRO A 161 -0.18 18.09 -4.97
CA PRO A 161 -1.34 18.69 -4.31
C PRO A 161 -1.46 18.25 -2.86
N ILE A 162 -1.69 19.21 -1.95
CA ILE A 162 -1.95 18.97 -0.53
C ILE A 162 -3.32 19.55 -0.20
N ILE A 163 -4.25 18.70 0.24
CA ILE A 163 -5.63 19.07 0.55
C ILE A 163 -5.84 18.94 2.05
N ALA A 164 -6.11 20.07 2.71
CA ALA A 164 -6.42 20.14 4.13
C ALA A 164 -7.93 20.20 4.37
N ASP A 165 -8.44 19.43 5.33
CA ASP A 165 -9.83 19.52 5.76
C ASP A 165 -10.11 20.81 6.57
N ASN A 166 -11.37 21.01 6.98
CA ASN A 166 -11.79 22.19 7.74
C ASN A 166 -11.24 22.25 9.18
N THR A 167 -10.65 21.17 9.69
CA THR A 167 -10.08 21.08 11.04
C THR A 167 -8.67 21.66 11.10
N VAL A 168 -7.97 21.74 9.97
CA VAL A 168 -6.58 22.22 9.88
C VAL A 168 -6.49 23.73 10.05
N GLN A 169 -5.95 24.17 11.19
CA GLN A 169 -5.81 25.56 11.62
C GLN A 169 -4.61 25.71 12.56
N GLY A 170 -4.06 26.91 12.68
CA GLY A 170 -2.95 27.21 13.58
C GLY A 170 -1.78 27.88 12.89
N LEU A 171 -0.76 28.22 13.69
CA LEU A 171 0.45 28.90 13.22
C LEU A 171 1.65 27.96 13.35
N VAL A 172 2.55 28.04 12.39
CA VAL A 172 3.78 27.25 12.33
C VAL A 172 4.98 28.18 12.15
N THR A 173 6.04 27.86 12.89
CA THR A 173 7.39 28.39 12.66
C THR A 173 8.30 27.21 12.37
N TYR A 174 8.84 27.14 11.15
CA TYR A 174 9.64 26.03 10.67
C TYR A 174 10.58 26.49 9.56
N GLU A 175 11.84 26.08 9.64
CA GLU A 175 12.84 26.30 8.60
C GLU A 175 13.21 24.95 8.00
N ALA A 176 13.03 24.83 6.69
CA ALA A 176 13.41 23.67 5.90
C ALA A 176 14.55 24.06 4.96
N VAL A 177 15.59 23.24 4.92
CA VAL A 177 16.68 23.35 3.95
C VAL A 177 16.91 21.96 3.38
N ASP A 178 16.46 21.76 2.14
CA ASP A 178 16.58 20.53 1.38
C ASP A 178 15.98 19.32 2.12
N VAL A 179 14.82 19.54 2.77
CA VAL A 179 14.13 18.52 3.56
C VAL A 179 13.15 17.74 2.68
N PRO A 180 13.11 16.41 2.71
CA PRO A 180 12.10 15.61 2.01
C PRO A 180 10.66 16.04 2.36
N LEU A 181 9.77 16.03 1.36
CA LEU A 181 8.38 16.48 1.53
C LEU A 181 7.67 15.87 2.76
N GLU A 182 7.72 14.55 2.92
CA GLU A 182 7.01 13.89 4.02
C GLU A 182 7.61 14.24 5.38
N GLU A 183 8.93 14.40 5.46
CA GLU A 183 9.59 14.86 6.69
C GLU A 183 9.18 16.30 7.04
N ALA A 184 9.10 17.17 6.03
CA ALA A 184 8.58 18.54 6.21
C ALA A 184 7.11 18.52 6.66
N LEU A 185 6.27 17.64 6.11
CA LEU A 185 4.88 17.48 6.53
C LEU A 185 4.78 17.01 7.99
N VAL A 186 5.56 16.01 8.40
CA VAL A 186 5.60 15.56 9.80
C VAL A 186 5.98 16.72 10.73
N ALA A 187 7.03 17.47 10.38
CA ALA A 187 7.54 18.57 11.20
C ALA A 187 6.50 19.68 11.44
N VAL A 188 5.70 20.03 10.42
CA VAL A 188 4.70 21.10 10.53
C VAL A 188 3.36 20.63 11.10
N LEU A 189 3.00 19.35 10.92
CA LEU A 189 1.68 18.82 11.31
C LEU A 189 1.66 18.22 12.72
N ALA A 190 2.72 17.49 13.12
CA ALA A 190 2.74 16.77 14.39
C ALA A 190 2.55 17.67 15.63
N PRO A 191 3.15 18.88 15.73
CA PRO A 191 2.95 19.77 16.87
C PRO A 191 1.50 20.25 17.04
N LEU A 192 0.73 20.25 15.95
CA LEU A 192 -0.68 20.66 15.93
C LEU A 192 -1.64 19.47 16.06
N GLY A 193 -1.13 18.24 16.14
CA GLY A 193 -1.93 17.02 16.26
C GLY A 193 -2.63 16.60 14.95
N TYR A 194 -2.13 17.05 13.80
CA TYR A 194 -2.63 16.63 12.50
C TYR A 194 -1.85 15.44 11.96
N SER A 195 -2.51 14.66 11.10
CA SER A 195 -1.93 13.56 10.36
C SER A 195 -2.15 13.76 8.86
N TYR A 196 -1.41 13.01 8.05
CA TYR A 196 -1.56 13.03 6.60
C TYR A 196 -1.62 11.61 6.02
N ARG A 197 -2.21 11.49 4.83
CA ARG A 197 -2.15 10.26 4.03
C ARG A 197 -1.97 10.58 2.55
N TRP A 198 -1.09 9.83 1.89
CA TRP A 198 -0.99 9.80 0.44
C TRP A 198 -2.14 9.00 -0.18
N THR A 199 -2.83 9.58 -1.16
CA THR A 199 -3.98 8.95 -1.84
C THR A 199 -3.62 8.30 -3.18
N GLY A 200 -2.35 8.34 -3.58
CA GLY A 200 -1.92 8.02 -4.95
C GLY A 200 -1.88 9.23 -5.88
N THR A 201 -2.56 10.32 -5.54
CA THR A 201 -2.62 11.54 -6.38
C THR A 201 -2.38 12.85 -5.62
N TYR A 202 -2.78 12.92 -4.36
CA TYR A 202 -2.56 14.07 -3.47
C TYR A 202 -2.40 13.62 -2.02
N TYR A 203 -1.83 14.49 -1.18
CA TYR A 203 -1.83 14.30 0.27
C TYR A 203 -3.11 14.88 0.88
N LEU A 204 -3.82 14.06 1.66
CA LEU A 204 -4.91 14.52 2.52
C LEU A 204 -4.34 14.84 3.90
N VAL A 205 -4.69 16.00 4.47
CA VAL A 205 -4.27 16.45 5.80
C VAL A 205 -5.50 16.75 6.66
N GLY A 206 -5.47 16.31 7.91
CA GLY A 206 -6.57 16.55 8.86
C GLY A 206 -6.32 15.91 10.21
N THR A 207 -7.36 15.86 11.04
CA THR A 207 -7.30 15.17 12.33
C THR A 207 -7.55 13.67 12.17
N ALA A 208 -6.71 12.85 12.80
CA ALA A 208 -6.95 11.42 12.93
C ALA A 208 -7.80 11.12 14.19
N SER A 209 -8.85 11.92 14.45
CA SER A 209 -9.77 11.72 15.56
C SER A 209 -11.13 11.16 15.08
N PRO A 210 -11.72 10.15 15.75
CA PRO A 210 -12.97 9.49 15.36
C PRO A 210 -14.18 10.41 15.22
N ASP A 211 -14.12 11.60 15.83
CA ASP A 211 -15.20 12.58 15.81
C ASP A 211 -15.32 13.32 14.46
N TYR A 212 -14.33 13.17 13.56
CA TYR A 212 -14.25 13.90 12.30
C TYR A 212 -14.38 13.00 11.06
N PRO A 213 -15.02 13.46 9.98
CA PRO A 213 -15.21 12.67 8.76
C PRO A 213 -13.92 12.20 8.08
N SER A 214 -12.82 12.95 8.25
CA SER A 214 -11.49 12.62 7.70
C SER A 214 -10.83 11.43 8.40
N PHE A 215 -11.32 11.01 9.57
CA PHE A 215 -10.74 9.92 10.36
C PHE A 215 -10.51 8.64 9.58
N LEU A 216 -11.53 8.16 8.85
CA LEU A 216 -11.44 6.93 8.07
C LEU A 216 -10.37 7.03 6.97
N ALA A 217 -10.25 8.22 6.37
CA ALA A 217 -9.27 8.49 5.34
C ALA A 217 -7.86 8.70 5.91
N LEU A 218 -7.72 9.00 7.20
CA LEU A 218 -6.45 9.27 7.88
C LEU A 218 -6.09 8.22 8.95
N SER A 219 -6.75 7.06 8.94
CA SER A 219 -6.52 5.99 9.90
C SER A 219 -6.41 4.62 9.23
N GLU A 220 -5.61 3.74 9.82
CA GLU A 220 -5.53 2.33 9.48
C GLU A 220 -6.23 1.50 10.54
N THR A 221 -6.92 0.46 10.09
CA THR A 221 -7.54 -0.52 10.96
C THR A 221 -6.75 -1.81 10.93
N ARG A 222 -6.23 -2.23 12.09
CA ARG A 222 -5.52 -3.50 12.24
C ARG A 222 -6.25 -4.42 13.21
N VAL A 223 -6.29 -5.70 12.87
CA VAL A 223 -6.90 -6.75 13.68
C VAL A 223 -5.81 -7.52 14.39
N TYR A 224 -5.89 -7.55 15.72
CA TYR A 224 -4.95 -8.28 16.58
C TYR A 224 -5.68 -9.44 17.27
N LYS A 225 -5.04 -10.61 17.24
CA LYS A 225 -5.46 -11.79 18.00
C LYS A 225 -4.46 -12.03 19.13
N PRO A 226 -4.82 -11.73 20.39
CA PRO A 226 -3.98 -12.04 21.54
C PRO A 226 -3.71 -13.53 21.70
N ASN A 227 -2.47 -13.89 22.05
CA ASN A 227 -2.05 -15.28 22.27
C ASN A 227 -2.23 -15.75 23.72
N TYR A 228 -2.13 -14.84 24.69
CA TYR A 228 -1.99 -15.20 26.12
C TYR A 228 -3.09 -14.61 27.01
N LEU A 229 -3.55 -13.40 26.71
CA LEU A 229 -4.61 -12.72 27.46
C LEU A 229 -5.89 -12.66 26.63
N LYS A 230 -7.02 -12.44 27.30
CA LYS A 230 -8.26 -12.12 26.57
C LYS A 230 -8.19 -10.70 26.02
N ALA A 231 -8.81 -10.47 24.87
CA ALA A 231 -8.86 -9.14 24.26
C ALA A 231 -9.53 -8.09 25.17
N GLU A 232 -10.48 -8.51 26.01
CA GLU A 232 -11.12 -7.67 27.03
C GLU A 232 -10.14 -7.26 28.14
N GLU A 233 -9.36 -8.21 28.65
CA GLU A 233 -8.35 -7.94 29.69
C GLU A 233 -7.27 -6.98 29.17
N ILE A 234 -6.87 -7.10 27.91
CA ILE A 234 -5.92 -6.16 27.31
C ILE A 234 -6.54 -4.77 27.18
N LYS A 235 -7.82 -4.65 26.81
CA LYS A 235 -8.48 -3.34 26.76
C LYS A 235 -8.51 -2.66 28.13
N ASP A 236 -8.70 -3.42 29.20
CA ASP A 236 -8.69 -2.90 30.57
C ASP A 236 -7.30 -2.46 31.04
N LEU A 237 -6.23 -2.98 30.42
CA LEU A 237 -4.85 -2.52 30.66
C LEU A 237 -4.52 -1.21 29.93
N LEU A 238 -5.27 -0.86 28.90
CA LEU A 238 -5.09 0.37 28.14
C LEU A 238 -5.80 1.54 28.84
N SER A 239 -5.27 2.75 28.67
CA SER A 239 -5.94 3.94 29.19
C SER A 239 -7.30 4.13 28.51
N SER A 240 -8.27 4.69 29.24
CA SER A 240 -9.62 4.95 28.71
C SER A 240 -9.62 5.86 27.48
N PHE A 241 -8.56 6.66 27.30
CA PHE A 241 -8.30 7.45 26.10
C PHE A 241 -8.35 6.63 24.81
N TYR A 242 -7.87 5.39 24.81
CA TYR A 242 -7.89 4.52 23.63
C TYR A 242 -9.23 3.83 23.39
N GLY A 243 -10.18 3.94 24.32
CA GLY A 243 -11.49 3.30 24.24
C GLY A 243 -12.22 3.50 22.91
N PRO A 244 -12.29 4.73 22.35
CA PRO A 244 -12.94 4.99 21.06
C PRO A 244 -12.26 4.34 19.85
N TYR A 245 -10.98 4.04 19.95
CA TYR A 245 -10.16 3.50 18.86
C TYR A 245 -10.14 1.95 18.83
N ILE A 246 -10.74 1.31 19.84
CA ILE A 246 -10.63 -0.14 20.07
C ILE A 246 -12.00 -0.80 20.11
N ASN A 247 -12.23 -1.70 19.15
CA ASN A 247 -13.38 -2.58 19.12
C ASN A 247 -12.98 -4.02 19.49
N LEU A 248 -13.82 -4.71 20.26
CA LEU A 248 -13.55 -6.07 20.75
C LEU A 248 -14.54 -7.07 20.18
N ASN A 249 -14.03 -8.20 19.71
CA ASN A 249 -14.84 -9.36 19.39
C ASN A 249 -14.59 -10.48 20.41
N LYS A 250 -15.56 -10.66 21.32
CA LYS A 250 -15.49 -11.67 22.38
C LYS A 250 -15.56 -13.10 21.85
N GLY A 251 -16.27 -13.34 20.75
CA GLY A 251 -16.46 -14.67 20.17
C GLY A 251 -15.17 -15.24 19.56
N THR A 252 -14.36 -14.37 18.95
CA THR A 252 -13.10 -14.76 18.28
C THR A 252 -11.84 -14.45 19.11
N ASN A 253 -12.00 -13.81 20.28
CA ASN A 253 -10.92 -13.24 21.08
C ASN A 253 -9.98 -12.36 20.24
N THR A 254 -10.55 -11.39 19.53
CA THR A 254 -9.77 -10.44 18.70
C THR A 254 -10.12 -9.01 19.07
N MET A 255 -9.16 -8.11 18.86
CA MET A 255 -9.37 -6.66 18.96
C MET A 255 -9.04 -5.98 17.65
N THR A 256 -9.84 -5.01 17.29
CA THR A 256 -9.64 -4.15 16.12
C THR A 256 -9.25 -2.79 16.62
N VAL A 257 -8.07 -2.32 16.20
CA VAL A 257 -7.52 -1.01 16.57
C VAL A 257 -7.54 -0.14 15.32
N THR A 258 -8.12 1.04 15.42
CA THR A 258 -8.11 2.03 14.33
C THR A 258 -7.39 3.28 14.81
N GLY A 259 -6.41 3.76 14.07
CA GLY A 259 -5.67 4.98 14.45
C GLY A 259 -4.83 5.51 13.29
N SER A 260 -4.17 6.65 13.49
CA SER A 260 -3.25 7.22 12.51
C SER A 260 -2.22 6.17 12.05
N PRO A 261 -1.87 6.14 10.74
CA PRO A 261 -0.77 5.33 10.21
C PRO A 261 0.53 5.52 11.00
#